data_AF-A0A357BL83-F1
#
_entry.id   AF-A0A357BL83-F1
#
_cell.length_a   1.000
_cell.length_b   1.000
_cell.length_c   1.000
_cell.angle_alpha   90.00
_cell.angle_beta   90.00
_cell.angle_gamma   90.00
#
_symmetry.space_group_name_H-M   'P 1'
#
loop_
_entity.id
_entity.type
_entity.pdbx_description
1 polymer ?
#
loop_
_entity_poly.entity_id
_entity_poly.type
_entity_poly.pdbx_seq_one_letter_code
_entity_poly.pdbx_strand_id
1 'polypeptide(L)' 'MSNAPFNTVAQADQFLKNGGKILACGTCLNSRQQEGSELYPVNTMKDMYDIIKESDKVVTF' A
#
# COMPACT_ATOMS: atom_id res chain seq x y z
N MET A 1 0.74 -21.05 21.44
CA MET A 1 0.78 -20.09 20.33
C MET A 1 0.36 -18.74 20.89
N SER A 2 1.08 -17.65 20.55
CA SER A 2 0.67 -16.30 20.97
C SER A 2 -0.61 -15.92 20.23
N ASN A 3 -1.65 -15.49 20.95
CA ASN A 3 -2.93 -15.01 20.39
C ASN A 3 -2.96 -13.48 20.26
N ALA A 4 -1.81 -12.81 20.33
CA ALA A 4 -1.75 -11.35 20.20
C ALA A 4 -2.02 -10.92 18.74
N PRO A 5 -2.83 -9.87 18.50
CA PRO A 5 -3.04 -9.33 17.17
C PRO A 5 -1.72 -8.95 16.50
N PHE A 6 -1.58 -9.29 15.21
CA PHE A 6 -0.43 -8.87 14.43
C PHE A 6 -0.50 -7.36 14.17
N ASN A 7 0.54 -6.62 14.56
CA ASN A 7 0.56 -5.17 14.42
C ASN A 7 0.98 -4.77 13.00
N THR A 8 0.00 -4.63 12.10
CA THR A 8 0.21 -4.25 10.70
C THR A 8 0.76 -2.84 10.51
N VAL A 9 0.44 -1.91 11.43
CA VAL A 9 0.93 -0.53 11.39
C VAL A 9 2.45 -0.49 11.58
N ALA A 10 2.97 -1.24 12.55
CA ALA A 10 4.42 -1.33 12.79
C ALA A 10 5.16 -1.95 11.58
N GLN A 11 4.55 -2.91 10.89
CA GLN A 11 5.13 -3.51 9.69
C GLN A 11 5.14 -2.55 8.50
N ALA A 12 4.06 -1.78 8.31
CA ALA A 12 4.00 -0.76 7.26
C ALA A 12 5.07 0.31 7.45
N ASP A 13 5.26 0.79 8.68
CA ASP A 13 6.33 1.74 9.02
C ASP A 13 7.73 1.16 8.75
N GLN A 14 7.99 -0.09 9.16
CA GLN A 14 9.26 -0.75 8.87
C GLN A 14 9.51 -0.90 7.36
N PHE A 15 8.49 -1.23 6.58
CA PHE A 15 8.59 -1.35 5.12
C PHE A 15 8.97 -0.02 4.46
N LEU A 16 8.32 1.08 4.87
CA LEU A 16 8.62 2.43 4.38
C LEU A 16 10.04 2.88 4.75
N LYS A 17 10.47 2.64 6.00
CA LYS A 17 11.84 2.94 6.47
C LYS A 17 12.93 2.19 5.69
N ASN A 18 12.61 1.03 5.14
CA ASN A 18 13.50 0.24 4.31
C ASN A 18 13.44 0.62 2.81
N GLY A 19 12.79 1.75 2.46
CA GLY A 19 12.69 2.24 1.09
C GLY A 19 11.54 1.66 0.27
N GLY A 20 10.67 0.87 0.90
CA GLY A 20 9.42 0.41 0.30
C GLY A 20 8.46 1.58 0.05
N LYS A 21 7.55 1.41 -0.91
CA LYS A 21 6.50 2.39 -1.22
C LYS A 21 5.14 1.74 -1.06
N ILE A 22 4.25 2.38 -0.32
CA ILE A 22 2.86 1.96 -0.17
C ILE A 22 2.00 2.99 -0.89
N LEU A 23 1.11 2.51 -1.75
CA LEU A 23 0.28 3.34 -2.60
C LEU A 23 -1.18 2.93 -2.42
N ALA A 24 -2.06 3.88 -2.14
CA ALA A 24 -3.47 3.59 -1.85
C ALA A 24 -4.34 3.91 -3.07
N CYS A 25 -5.08 2.92 -3.55
CA CYS A 25 -6.02 3.12 -4.66
C CYS A 25 -7.09 4.17 -4.29
N GLY A 26 -7.14 5.28 -5.03
CA GLY A 26 -8.03 6.40 -4.73
C GLY A 26 -9.51 6.03 -4.77
N THR A 27 -9.94 5.18 -5.71
CA THR A 27 -11.35 4.74 -5.78
C THR A 27 -11.72 3.85 -4.61
N CYS A 28 -10.79 3.02 -4.11
CA CYS A 28 -11.00 2.20 -2.92
C CYS A 28 -11.13 3.06 -1.65
N LEU A 29 -10.29 4.08 -1.50
CA LEU A 29 -10.37 5.03 -0.39
C LEU A 29 -11.71 5.77 -0.40
N ASN A 30 -12.12 6.29 -1.55
CA ASN A 30 -13.41 6.97 -1.72
C ASN A 30 -14.59 6.04 -1.36
N SER A 31 -14.56 4.79 -1.84
CA SER A 31 -15.60 3.79 -1.53
C SER A 31 -15.68 3.47 -0.04
N ARG A 32 -14.59 3.66 0.71
CA ARG A 32 -14.50 3.40 2.15
C ARG A 32 -14.67 4.67 2.99
N GLN A 33 -14.92 5.82 2.37
CA GLN A 33 -14.96 7.12 3.03
C GLN A 33 -13.68 7.42 3.81
N GLN A 34 -12.53 7.06 3.22
CA GLN A 34 -11.21 7.28 3.78
C GLN A 34 -10.42 8.25 2.91
N GLU A 35 -9.48 8.94 3.54
CA GLU A 35 -8.54 9.83 2.87
C GLU A 35 -7.15 9.18 2.77
N GLY A 36 -6.35 9.68 1.82
CA GLY A 36 -4.92 9.33 1.76
C GLY A 36 -4.16 9.87 2.97
N SER A 37 -2.95 9.38 3.18
CA SER A 37 -2.04 9.91 4.21
C SER A 37 -0.63 10.06 3.67
N GLU A 38 0.25 10.71 4.43
CA GLU A 38 1.68 10.76 4.10
C GLU A 38 2.32 9.37 4.00
N LEU A 39 1.80 8.38 4.75
CA LEU A 39 2.31 7.00 4.74
C LEU A 39 1.87 6.21 3.49
N TYR A 40 0.75 6.60 2.89
CA TYR A 40 0.19 5.95 1.71
C TYR A 40 -0.50 7.00 0.81
N PRO A 41 0.24 7.64 -0.09
CA PRO A 41 -0.35 8.61 -1.00
C PRO A 41 -1.38 7.93 -1.92
N VAL A 42 -2.35 8.73 -2.36
CA VAL A 42 -3.38 8.30 -3.31
C VAL A 42 -2.72 7.95 -4.65
N ASN A 43 -3.17 6.84 -5.23
CA ASN A 43 -2.68 6.27 -6.48
C ASN A 43 -3.83 6.11 -7.48
N THR A 44 -3.53 6.33 -8.76
CA THR A 44 -4.47 6.22 -9.87
C THR A 44 -4.30 4.92 -10.65
N MET A 45 -5.31 4.56 -11.45
CA MET A 45 -5.20 3.40 -12.36
C MET A 45 -4.01 3.51 -13.32
N LYS A 46 -3.61 4.72 -13.70
CA LYS A 46 -2.43 4.94 -14.54
C LYS A 46 -1.14 4.57 -13.80
N ASP A 47 -1.01 5.04 -12.55
CA ASP A 47 0.16 4.74 -11.73
C ASP A 47 0.28 3.22 -11.48
N MET A 48 -0.84 2.55 -11.20
CA MET A 48 -0.86 1.08 -11.07
C MET A 48 -0.42 0.38 -12.36
N TYR A 49 -0.90 0.84 -13.52
CA TYR A 49 -0.48 0.29 -14.80
C TYR A 49 1.02 0.47 -15.05
N ASP A 50 1.55 1.66 -14.77
CA ASP A 50 2.97 1.96 -14.96
C ASP A 50 3.83 1.08 -14.02
N ILE A 51 3.43 0.89 -12.76
CA ILE A 51 4.10 -0.03 -11.82
C ILE A 51 4.15 -1.45 -12.37
N ILE A 52 3.02 -1.98 -12.87
CA ILE A 52 2.96 -3.34 -13.42
C ILE A 52 3.85 -3.46 -14.65
N LYS A 53 3.80 -2.47 -15.54
CA LYS A 53 4.56 -2.46 -16.80
C LYS A 53 6.07 -2.40 -16.56
N GLU A 54 6.51 -1.66 -15.55
CA GLU A 54 7.93 -1.46 -15.22
C GLU A 54 8.51 -2.55 -14.32
N SER A 55 7.67 -3.40 -13.71
CA SER A 55 8.10 -4.47 -12.83
C SER A 55 8.49 -5.73 -13.61
N ASP A 56 9.64 -6.32 -13.28
CA ASP A 56 10.03 -7.63 -13.82
C ASP A 56 9.09 -8.76 -13.37
N LYS A 57 8.50 -8.62 -12.17
CA LYS A 57 7.59 -9.59 -11.54
C LYS A 57 6.56 -8.87 -10.69
N VAL A 58 5.35 -9.42 -10.66
CA VAL A 58 4.24 -8.96 -9.81
C VAL A 58 3.75 -10.14 -8.97
N VAL A 59 3.55 -9.90 -7.67
CA VAL A 59 2.97 -10.87 -6.73
C VAL A 59 1.68 -10.29 -6.16
N THR A 60 0.62 -11.10 -6.15
CA THR A 60 -0.73 -10.73 -5.66
C THR A 60 -1.14 -11.65 -4.51
N PHE A 61 -1.81 -11.11 -3.50
CA PHE A 61 -2.23 -11.80 -2.27
C PHE A 61 -3.72 -11.62 -2.00
#